data_AF-A0A7X3REG9-F1
#
_entry.id   AF-A0A7X3REG9-F1
#
_cell.length_a   1.000
_cell.length_b   1.000
_cell.length_c   1.000
_cell.angle_alpha   90.00
_cell.angle_beta   90.00
_cell.angle_gamma   90.00
#
_symmetry.space_group_name_H-M   'P 1'
#
loop_
_entity.id
_entity.type
_entity.pdbx_description
1 polymer ?
#
loop_
_entity_poly.entity_id
_entity_poly.type
_entity_poly.pdbx_seq_one_letter_code
_entity_poly.pdbx_strand_id
1 'polypeptide(L)' 'MPHKNKILNIGDTAPLFTLASHQRREVSLETYRDTQHVVLTFFRGTW' A
#
# COMPACT_ATOMS: atom_id res chain seq x y z
N MET A 1 -5.39 -17.31 5.18
CA MET A 1 -5.37 -17.03 6.64
C MET A 1 -5.75 -15.58 6.85
N PRO A 2 -6.68 -15.22 7.74
CA PRO A 2 -6.95 -13.81 7.99
C PRO A 2 -5.72 -13.22 8.67
N HIS A 3 -5.00 -12.33 7.99
CA HIS A 3 -3.97 -11.55 8.67
C HIS A 3 -4.68 -10.74 9.76
N LYS A 4 -4.32 -10.98 11.04
CA LYS A 4 -4.64 -10.06 12.12
C LYS A 4 -4.32 -8.65 11.61
N ASN A 5 -5.27 -7.72 11.71
CA ASN A 5 -5.03 -6.31 11.44
C ASN A 5 -3.94 -5.83 12.40
N LYS A 6 -2.68 -5.97 11.99
CA LYS A 6 -1.55 -5.45 12.73
C LYS A 6 -1.62 -3.94 12.57
N ILE A 7 -1.80 -3.24 13.68
CA ILE A 7 -1.67 -1.79 13.71
C ILE A 7 -0.23 -1.48 13.31
N LEU A 8 -0.05 -0.72 12.23
CA LEU A 8 1.24 -0.21 11.79
C LEU A 8 1.49 1.13 12.47
N ASN A 9 2.66 1.30 13.06
CA ASN A 9 3.09 2.53 13.73
C ASN A 9 4.18 3.25 12.93
N ILE A 10 4.47 4.50 13.31
CA ILE A 10 5.57 5.26 12.72
C ILE A 10 6.90 4.55 13.01
N GLY A 11 7.76 4.43 12.00
CA GLY A 11 9.03 3.70 12.08
C GLY A 11 8.91 2.22 11.73
N ASP A 12 7.70 1.66 11.67
CA ASP A 12 7.50 0.31 11.14
C ASP A 12 7.80 0.26 9.65
N THR A 13 8.35 -0.87 9.20
CA THR A 13 8.45 -1.16 7.77
C THR A 13 7.05 -1.33 7.17
N ALA A 14 6.72 -0.53 6.17
CA ALA A 14 5.47 -0.67 5.43
C ALA A 14 5.40 -2.05 4.73
N PRO A 15 4.27 -2.78 4.83
CA PRO A 15 4.12 -4.07 4.20
C PRO A 15 4.10 -3.92 2.68
N LEU A 16 4.77 -4.84 1.98
CA LEU A 16 4.71 -4.90 0.52
C LEU A 16 3.31 -5.30 0.08
N PHE A 17 2.82 -4.63 -0.95
CA PHE A 17 1.56 -4.93 -1.59
C PHE A 17 1.66 -4.65 -3.09
N THR A 18 0.81 -5.36 -3.84
CA THR A 18 0.55 -5.09 -5.25
C THR A 18 -0.95 -4.96 -5.42
N LEU A 19 -1.39 -3.83 -6.00
CA LEU A 19 -2.81 -3.53 -6.22
C LEU A 19 -3.05 -3.08 -7.66
N ALA A 20 -4.26 -3.35 -8.17
CA ALA A 20 -4.69 -2.81 -9.46
C ALA A 20 -5.06 -1.33 -9.31
N SER A 21 -4.53 -0.50 -10.20
CA SER A 21 -4.92 0.90 -10.35
C SER A 21 -6.24 1.04 -11.13
N HIS A 22 -6.79 2.26 -11.13
CA HIS A 22 -7.98 2.61 -11.93
C HIS A 22 -7.80 2.37 -13.45
N GLN A 23 -6.56 2.34 -13.94
CA GLN A 23 -6.22 2.04 -15.34
C GLN A 23 -6.00 0.55 -15.59
N ARG A 24 -6.33 -0.33 -14.62
CA ARG A 24 -6.09 -1.78 -14.66
C ARG A 24 -4.61 -2.16 -14.82
N ARG A 25 -3.70 -1.28 -14.39
CA ARG A 25 -2.26 -1.59 -14.28
C ARG A 25 -1.95 -2.05 -12.88
N GLU A 26 -1.08 -3.05 -12.76
CA GLU A 26 -0.53 -3.46 -11.46
C GLU A 26 0.44 -2.40 -10.95
N VAL A 27 0.31 -2.07 -9.66
CA VAL A 27 1.17 -1.12 -8.97
C VAL A 27 1.69 -1.81 -7.72
N SER A 28 3.02 -1.92 -7.60
CA SER A 28 3.70 -2.48 -6.43
C SER A 28 4.38 -1.38 -5.62
N LEU A 29 4.26 -1.45 -4.29
CA LEU A 29 5.00 -0.55 -3.40
C LEU A 29 6.53 -0.72 -3.55
N GLU A 30 6.98 -1.94 -3.87
CA GLU A 30 8.41 -2.27 -4.00
C GLU A 30 9.12 -1.41 -5.05
N THR A 31 8.43 -1.08 -6.15
CA THR A 31 8.97 -0.28 -7.25
C THR A 31 9.37 1.14 -6.83
N TYR A 32 8.84 1.63 -5.71
CA TYR A 32 9.02 3.02 -5.27
C TYR A 32 9.87 3.17 -4.00
N ARG A 33 10.20 2.06 -3.34
CA ARG A 33 10.73 2.03 -1.97
C ARG A 33 12.01 2.85 -1.77
N ASP A 34 12.89 2.85 -2.76
CA ASP A 34 14.21 3.48 -2.69
C ASP A 34 14.36 4.66 -3.67
N THR A 35 13.29 5.01 -4.38
CA THR A 35 13.32 6.04 -5.43
C THR A 35 12.51 7.28 -5.07
N GLN A 36 11.44 7.13 -4.28
CA GLN A 36 10.59 8.26 -3.90
C GLN A 36 9.81 8.01 -2.61
N HIS A 37 9.43 9.10 -1.93
CA HIS A 37 8.49 9.03 -0.81
C HIS A 37 7.06 8.76 -1.33
N VAL A 38 6.34 7.86 -0.65
CA VAL A 38 5.00 7.42 -1.04
C VAL A 38 4.00 7.77 0.07
N VAL A 39 2.86 8.36 -0.31
CA VAL A 39 1.73 8.62 0.59
C VAL A 39 0.62 7.62 0.28
N LEU A 40 0.19 6.86 1.30
CA LEU A 40 -0.90 5.90 1.19
C LEU A 40 -2.19 6.47 1.78
N THR A 41 -3.24 6.55 0.98
CA THR A 41 -4.56 7.05 1.39
C THR A 41 -5.59 5.92 1.33
N PHE A 42 -6.19 5.58 2.47
CA PHE A 42 -7.19 4.51 2.59
C PHE A 42 -8.60 5.11 2.68
N PHE A 43 -9.55 4.55 1.94
CA PHE A 43 -10.96 4.99 1.92
C PHE A 43 -11.92 3.78 1.80
N ARG A 44 -13.16 3.93 2.26
CA ARG A 44 -14.16 2.83 2.34
C ARG A 44 -14.95 2.58 1.05
N GLY A 45 -14.79 3.40 0.03
CA GLY A 45 -15.44 3.27 -1.27
C GLY A 45 -15.19 4.50 -2.15
N THR A 46 -15.33 4.33 -3.45
CA THR A 46 -15.38 5.43 -4.42
C THR A 46 -16.84 5.87 -4.59
N TRP A 47 -17.07 7.16 -4.82
CA TRP A 47 -18.37 7.66 -5.30
C TRP A 47 -18.55 7.37 -6.78
#